data_AF-A0A433KMK3-F1
#
_entry.id   AF-A0A433KMK3-F1
#
_cell.length_a   1.000
_cell.length_b   1.000
_cell.length_c   1.000
_cell.angle_alpha   90.00
_cell.angle_beta   90.00
_cell.angle_gamma   90.00
#
_symmetry.space_group_name_H-M   'P 1'
#
loop_
_entity.id
_entity.type
_entity.pdbx_description
1 polymer ?
#
loop_
_entity_poly.entity_id
_entity_poly.type
_entity_poly.pdbx_seq_one_letter_code
_entity_poly.pdbx_strand_id
1 'polypeptide(L)' 'MPTIDVVIHLSKSECLAHYEGLYTNVRTRSVDGRWVIFPAEALRRVVGQEGVHGVYRLAFSDQGRFINIQPLPRS' A
#
# COMPACT_ATOMS: atom_id res chain seq x y z
N MET A 1 -2.19 12.26 13.46
CA MET A 1 -1.91 11.56 12.18
C MET A 1 -1.11 10.27 12.43
N PRO A 2 -1.79 9.15 12.71
CA PRO A 2 -1.16 7.85 12.86
C PRO A 2 -0.50 7.37 11.55
N THR A 3 0.60 6.62 11.69
CA THR A 3 1.28 5.98 10.57
C THR A 3 1.58 4.51 10.87
N ILE A 4 1.72 3.72 9.81
CA ILE A 4 2.10 2.31 9.90
C ILE A 4 2.93 1.92 8.68
N ASP A 5 4.01 1.17 8.93
CA ASP A 5 4.89 0.70 7.88
C ASP A 5 4.45 -0.71 7.45
N VAL A 6 4.29 -0.90 6.15
CA VAL A 6 3.79 -2.13 5.53
C VAL A 6 4.79 -2.66 4.52
N VAL A 7 4.82 -3.99 4.40
CA VAL A 7 5.57 -4.67 3.35
C VAL A 7 4.62 -4.94 2.20
N ILE A 8 4.99 -4.53 1.00
CA ILE A 8 4.20 -4.79 -0.21
C ILE A 8 5.09 -5.52 -1.22
N HIS A 9 4.55 -6.63 -1.74
CA HIS A 9 5.13 -7.39 -2.85
C HIS A 9 4.00 -7.68 -3.83
N LEU A 10 3.84 -6.80 -4.82
CA LEU A 10 2.85 -6.95 -5.88
C LEU A 10 3.56 -6.79 -7.21
N SER A 11 3.55 -7.84 -8.01
CA SER A 11 3.99 -7.80 -9.40
C SER A 11 3.12 -6.84 -10.22
N LYS A 12 3.64 -6.42 -11.38
CA LYS A 12 2.87 -5.62 -12.34
C LYS A 12 1.56 -6.31 -12.76
N SER A 13 1.56 -7.62 -12.97
CA SER A 13 0.37 -8.41 -13.30
C SER A 13 -0.67 -8.42 -12.18
N GLU A 14 -0.24 -8.54 -10.92
CA GLU A 14 -1.14 -8.46 -9.75
C GLU A 14 -1.69 -7.04 -9.58
N CYS A 15 -0.86 -6.03 -9.85
CA CYS A 15 -1.31 -4.64 -9.90
C CYS A 15 -2.38 -4.45 -10.99
N LEU A 16 -2.18 -5.00 -12.19
CA LEU A 16 -3.15 -4.93 -13.30
C LEU A 16 -4.48 -5.61 -12.96
N ALA A 17 -4.46 -6.78 -12.32
CA ALA A 17 -5.66 -7.45 -11.82
C ALA A 17 -6.40 -6.61 -10.74
N HIS A 18 -5.66 -5.82 -9.95
CA HIS A 18 -6.24 -4.82 -9.04
C HIS A 18 -6.85 -3.62 -9.76
N TYR A 19 -6.38 -3.28 -10.97
CA TYR A 19 -6.81 -2.10 -11.73
C TYR A 19 -8.01 -2.32 -12.64
N GLU A 20 -8.43 -3.55 -12.93
CA GLU A 20 -9.65 -3.86 -13.70
C GLU A 20 -10.96 -3.66 -12.92
N GLY A 21 -10.91 -3.02 -11.73
CA GLY A 21 -12.09 -2.71 -10.92
C GLY A 21 -12.58 -3.87 -10.05
N LEU A 22 -11.84 -4.97 -9.99
CA LEU A 22 -12.21 -6.17 -9.22
C LEU A 22 -11.98 -6.02 -7.70
N TYR A 23 -11.11 -5.10 -7.27
CA TYR A 23 -10.77 -4.91 -5.85
C TYR A 23 -10.75 -3.43 -5.44
N THR A 24 -11.56 -3.08 -4.44
CA THR A 24 -11.64 -1.71 -3.89
C THR A 24 -10.51 -1.41 -2.91
N ASN A 25 -9.94 -2.45 -2.28
CA ASN A 25 -8.94 -2.32 -1.23
C ASN A 25 -7.78 -3.30 -1.42
N VAL A 26 -6.64 -2.92 -0.86
CA VAL A 26 -5.46 -3.76 -0.69
C VAL A 26 -5.40 -4.16 0.77
N ARG A 27 -5.24 -5.46 1.03
CA ARG A 27 -4.96 -6.00 2.36
C ARG A 27 -3.51 -6.45 2.42
N THR A 28 -2.75 -5.93 3.37
CA THR A 28 -1.34 -6.31 3.58
C THR A 28 -1.02 -6.43 5.07
N ARG A 29 0.20 -6.87 5.38
CA ARG A 29 0.75 -6.89 6.74
C ARG A 29 1.68 -5.70 6.97
N SER A 30 1.60 -5.15 8.17
CA SER A 30 2.61 -4.23 8.68
C SER A 30 3.89 -4.97 9.06
N VAL A 31 4.96 -4.21 9.22
CA VAL A 31 6.26 -4.71 9.72
C VAL A 31 6.15 -5.32 11.13
N ASP A 32 5.16 -4.88 11.93
CA ASP A 32 4.87 -5.40 13.27
C ASP A 32 3.80 -6.51 13.28
N GLY A 33 3.35 -6.99 12.12
CA GLY A 33 2.48 -8.16 11.98
C GLY A 33 0.97 -7.88 12.03
N ARG A 34 0.54 -6.63 12.16
CA ARG A 34 -0.87 -6.23 12.08
C ARG A 34 -1.39 -6.29 10.64
N TRP A 35 -2.68 -6.60 10.48
CA TRP A 35 -3.35 -6.46 9.20
C TRP A 35 -3.68 -5.00 8.93
N VAL A 36 -3.44 -4.55 7.70
CA VAL A 36 -3.73 -3.20 7.24
C VAL A 36 -4.51 -3.26 5.93
N ILE A 37 -5.52 -2.41 5.83
CA ILE A 37 -6.36 -2.28 4.63
C ILE A 37 -6.31 -0.82 4.18
N PHE A 38 -6.14 -0.59 2.88
CA PHE A 38 -6.15 0.74 2.28
C PHE A 38 -6.68 0.70 0.83
N PRO A 39 -7.10 1.84 0.26
CA PRO A 39 -7.66 1.90 -1.10
C PRO A 39 -6.68 1.41 -2.16
N ALA A 40 -7.15 0.56 -3.08
CA ALA A 40 -6.32 -0.01 -4.16
C ALA A 40 -5.71 1.06 -5.08
N GLU A 41 -6.45 2.13 -5.34
CA GLU A 41 -6.01 3.28 -6.13
C GLU A 41 -4.74 3.96 -5.59
N ALA A 42 -4.44 3.82 -4.30
CA ALA A 42 -3.23 4.37 -3.70
C ALA A 42 -1.95 3.76 -4.28
N LEU A 43 -2.00 2.50 -4.74
CA LEU A 43 -0.85 1.84 -5.37
C LEU A 43 -0.39 2.56 -6.64
N ARG A 44 -1.28 3.29 -7.34
CA ARG A 44 -0.92 4.06 -8.54
C ARG A 44 0.14 5.13 -8.27
N ARG A 45 0.26 5.60 -7.03
CA ARG A 45 1.25 6.62 -6.63
C ARG A 45 2.66 6.06 -6.45
N VAL A 46 2.78 4.74 -6.28
CA VAL A 46 4.05 4.09 -5.89
C VAL A 46 4.42 2.90 -6.78
N VAL A 47 3.60 2.56 -7.77
CA VAL A 47 3.88 1.49 -8.74
C VAL A 47 5.01 1.88 -9.67
N GLY A 48 6.04 1.05 -9.73
CA GLY A 48 7.15 1.14 -10.68
C GLY A 48 6.97 0.20 -11.88
N GLN A 49 7.99 0.13 -12.75
CA GLN A 49 7.97 -0.73 -13.94
C GLN A 49 7.71 -2.21 -13.59
N GLU A 50 8.27 -2.70 -12.48
CA GLU A 50 8.19 -4.09 -12.02
C GLU A 50 7.01 -4.36 -11.06
N GLY A 51 6.21 -3.34 -10.74
CA GLY A 51 5.15 -3.40 -9.72
C GLY A 51 5.47 -2.60 -8.46
N VAL A 52 4.93 -3.02 -7.32
CA VAL A 52 5.07 -2.36 -6.01
C VAL A 52 5.82 -3.31 -5.08
N HIS A 53 7.09 -2.99 -4.78
CA HIS A 53 7.97 -3.85 -4.00
C HIS A 53 8.73 -3.02 -2.97
N GLY A 54 8.60 -3.39 -1.71
CA GLY A 54 9.38 -2.79 -0.62
C GLY A 54 8.55 -2.45 0.62
N VAL A 55 9.11 -1.56 1.43
CA VAL A 55 8.45 -1.05 2.64
C VAL A 55 7.86 0.32 2.34
N TYR A 56 6.62 0.51 2.74
CA TYR A 56 5.88 1.74 2.52
C TYR A 56 5.28 2.24 3.84
N ARG A 57 5.32 3.55 4.04
CA ARG A 57 4.63 4.20 5.15
C ARG A 57 3.24 4.62 4.71
N LEU A 58 2.22 4.11 5.39
CA LEU A 58 0.84 4.55 5.24
C LEU A 58 0.53 5.59 6.31
N ALA A 59 -0.09 6.70 5.92
CA ALA A 59 -0.61 7.72 6.82
C ALA A 59 -2.13 7.69 6.84
N PHE A 60 -2.70 7.82 8.04
CA PHE A 60 -4.14 7.85 8.25
C PHE A 60 -4.54 9.10 9.03
N SER A 61 -5.78 9.56 8.84
CA SER A 61 -6.38 10.59 9.67
C SER A 61 -6.65 10.03 11.06
N ASP A 62 -6.93 10.91 12.02
CA ASP A 62 -7.29 10.48 13.38
C ASP A 62 -8.66 9.75 13.41
N GLN A 63 -9.44 9.83 12.31
CA GLN A 63 -10.66 9.04 12.08
C GLN A 63 -10.39 7.71 11.34
N GLY A 64 -9.12 7.35 11.12
CA GLY A 64 -8.74 6.10 10.45
C GLY A 64 -8.89 6.10 8.93
N ARG A 65 -9.10 7.26 8.30
CA ARG A 65 -9.18 7.35 6.83
C ARG A 65 -7.78 7.38 6.22
N PHE A 66 -7.55 6.63 5.15
CA PHE A 66 -6.29 6.67 4.41
C PHE A 66 -6.00 8.07 3.88
N ILE A 67 -4.77 8.55 4.07
CA ILE A 67 -4.29 9.86 3.60
C ILE A 67 -3.23 9.68 2.53
N ASN A 68 -2.16 8.92 2.81
CA ASN A 68 -1.00 8.85 1.93
C ASN A 68 -0.25 7.51 2.02
N ILE A 69 0.48 7.19 0.96
CA ILE A 69 1.44 6.11 0.86
C ILE A 69 2.75 6.67 0.29
N GLN A 70 3.87 6.33 0.89
CA GLN A 70 5.19 6.71 0.39
C GLN A 70 6.21 5.58 0.61
N PRO A 71 7.18 5.40 -0.31
CA PRO A 71 8.29 4.49 -0.09
C PRO A 71 9.06 4.87 1.18
N LEU A 72 9.48 3.87 1.96
CA LEU A 72 10.41 4.06 3.07
C LEU A 72 11.80 3.64 2.57
N PRO A 73 12.75 4.58 2.38
CA PRO A 73 14.12 4.23 2.00
C PRO A 73 14.73 3.30 3.03
N ARG A 74 15.47 2.27 2.58
CA ARG A 74 16.36 1.54 3.49
C ARG A 74 17.54 2.46 3.78
N SER A 75 17.62 2.96 5.00
CA SER A 75 18.79 3.66 5.54
C SER A 75 19.98 2.71 5.68
#